data_AF-A0AAJ6NU09-F1
#
_entry.id   AF-A0AAJ6NU09-F1
#
_cell.length_a   1.000
_cell.length_b   1.000
_cell.length_c   1.000
_cell.angle_alpha   90.00
_cell.angle_beta   90.00
_cell.angle_gamma   90.00
#
_symmetry.space_group_name_H-M   'P 1'
#
loop_
_entity.id
_entity.type
_entity.pdbx_description
1 polymer ?
#
loop_
_entity_poly.entity_id
_entity_poly.type
_entity_poly.pdbx_seq_one_letter_code
_entity_poly.pdbx_strand_id
1 'polypeptide(L)'
;MLYQNFLWLLPITATVNFVAVISPAQANCPGSVPPLEEVQPQMQQRWQELQRRKTYPWGKAQVYKSLQGDRITLASSFDQLRDSQKQEVLNLLQLGNNPHSVYASDGRLLSAVYDACTRFFMLTEKARYSWYYNSIGRSLPNNFPQEALRNAGNPSWRQVRVPISQTRERSIRNLFWNEMGYSQANSGLWIAWVPEHGYFEINVPNGYSVQQLQKFWAVAPRNYRYIVLSTDGTILMDANFDT
;
A
#
# COMPACT_ATOMS: atom_id res chain seq x y z
N MET A 1 14.36 -42.98 -72.79
CA MET A 1 15.50 -42.04 -72.98
C MET A 1 15.62 -41.27 -71.67
N LEU A 2 16.59 -41.60 -70.79
CA LEU A 2 17.95 -40.98 -70.67
C LEU A 2 17.82 -39.49 -70.23
N TYR A 3 18.40 -38.90 -69.18
CA TYR A 3 19.47 -39.11 -68.17
C TYR A 3 19.06 -38.24 -66.93
N GLN A 4 19.24 -38.62 -65.65
CA GLN A 4 20.43 -38.46 -64.78
C GLN A 4 20.98 -37.03 -64.55
N ASN A 5 20.90 -36.52 -63.30
CA ASN A 5 22.02 -36.12 -62.40
C ASN A 5 21.80 -34.86 -61.52
N PHE A 6 21.86 -35.11 -60.20
CA PHE A 6 22.52 -34.38 -59.10
C PHE A 6 22.82 -32.88 -59.19
N LEU A 7 22.42 -32.12 -58.15
CA LEU A 7 23.37 -31.53 -57.19
C LEU A 7 22.67 -31.01 -55.92
N TRP A 8 23.37 -31.22 -54.81
CA TRP A 8 23.06 -30.86 -53.43
C TRP A 8 22.98 -29.34 -53.22
N LEU A 9 22.23 -28.92 -52.17
CA LEU A 9 22.69 -28.00 -51.12
C LEU A 9 21.57 -27.82 -50.07
N LEU A 10 21.75 -28.45 -48.90
CA LEU A 10 21.11 -27.99 -47.67
C LEU A 10 21.82 -26.71 -47.21
N PRO A 11 21.08 -25.75 -46.64
CA PRO A 11 21.54 -25.18 -45.39
C PRO A 11 20.42 -25.17 -44.34
N ILE A 12 20.68 -25.95 -43.29
CA ILE A 12 20.60 -25.55 -41.89
C ILE A 12 19.41 -24.63 -41.58
N THR A 13 18.31 -25.23 -41.11
CA THR A 13 17.32 -24.54 -40.30
C THR A 13 18.01 -23.99 -39.05
N ALA A 14 18.40 -22.72 -39.11
CA ALA A 14 18.75 -21.94 -37.94
C ALA A 14 17.50 -21.83 -37.07
N THR A 15 17.32 -22.80 -36.17
CA THR A 15 16.45 -22.67 -35.02
C THR A 15 17.06 -21.57 -34.16
N VAL A 16 16.57 -20.34 -34.34
CA VAL A 16 16.81 -19.27 -33.40
C VAL A 16 16.10 -19.68 -32.12
N ASN A 17 16.82 -20.40 -31.26
CA ASN A 17 16.46 -20.54 -29.87
C ASN A 17 16.59 -19.14 -29.28
N PHE A 18 15.50 -18.38 -29.29
CA PHE A 18 15.29 -17.32 -28.31
C PHE A 18 15.23 -18.00 -26.95
N VAL A 19 16.40 -18.30 -26.38
CA VAL A 19 16.51 -18.41 -24.94
C VAL A 19 16.23 -17.00 -24.46
N ALA A 20 14.95 -16.72 -24.19
CA ALA A 20 14.59 -15.57 -23.39
C ALA A 20 15.42 -15.70 -22.12
N VAL A 21 16.44 -14.86 -21.99
CA VAL A 21 17.20 -14.72 -20.76
C VAL A 21 16.23 -14.07 -19.79
N ILE A 22 15.37 -14.90 -19.20
CA ILE A 22 14.51 -14.50 -18.11
C ILE A 22 15.50 -14.20 -16.99
N SER A 23 15.67 -12.93 -16.67
CA SER A 23 16.52 -12.53 -15.56
C SER A 23 16.16 -13.37 -14.32
N PRO A 24 17.14 -13.88 -13.54
CA PRO A 24 16.88 -14.80 -12.42
C PRO A 24 15.85 -14.29 -11.41
N ALA A 25 15.62 -12.98 -11.37
CA ALA A 25 14.59 -12.34 -10.56
C ALA A 25 13.15 -12.72 -10.96
N GLN A 26 12.88 -13.02 -12.23
CA GLN A 26 11.55 -13.41 -12.73
C GLN A 26 11.29 -14.93 -12.67
N ALA A 27 12.35 -15.76 -12.59
CA ALA A 27 12.22 -17.23 -12.53
C ALA A 27 11.70 -17.75 -11.17
N ASN A 28 11.82 -16.95 -10.10
CA ASN A 28 11.37 -17.32 -8.75
C ASN A 28 9.96 -16.79 -8.42
N CYS A 29 9.29 -16.15 -9.37
CA CYS A 29 7.96 -15.62 -9.17
C CYS A 29 6.93 -16.67 -9.59
N PRO A 30 6.12 -17.21 -8.65
CA PRO A 30 5.06 -18.12 -9.06
C PRO A 30 4.13 -17.41 -10.05
N GLY A 31 3.65 -18.09 -11.09
CA GLY A 31 2.80 -17.48 -12.11
C GLY A 31 1.46 -16.93 -11.58
N SER A 32 1.11 -17.28 -10.35
CA SER A 32 -0.09 -16.84 -9.63
C SER A 32 0.18 -16.73 -8.13
N VAL A 33 -0.67 -15.96 -7.43
CA VAL A 33 -0.76 -15.98 -5.97
C VAL A 33 -1.23 -17.38 -5.54
N PRO A 34 -0.43 -18.17 -4.80
CA PRO A 34 -0.88 -19.47 -4.30
C PRO A 34 -2.10 -19.33 -3.39
N PRO A 35 -2.96 -20.36 -3.32
CA PRO A 35 -4.06 -20.42 -2.36
C PRO A 35 -3.58 -20.22 -0.92
N LEU A 36 -4.44 -19.61 -0.10
CA LEU A 36 -4.11 -19.27 1.29
C LEU A 36 -3.74 -20.50 2.11
N GLU A 37 -4.40 -21.62 1.85
CA GLU A 37 -4.22 -22.91 2.52
C GLU A 37 -2.77 -23.40 2.40
N GLU A 38 -2.08 -23.06 1.31
CA GLU A 38 -0.69 -23.47 1.07
C GLU A 38 0.31 -22.62 1.88
N VAL A 39 0.00 -21.35 2.13
CA VAL A 39 0.88 -20.44 2.87
C VAL A 39 0.50 -20.25 4.33
N GLN A 40 -0.71 -20.66 4.73
CA GLN A 40 -1.20 -20.55 6.10
C GLN A 40 -0.26 -21.22 7.12
N PRO A 41 0.28 -22.44 6.90
CA PRO A 41 1.20 -23.07 7.85
C PRO A 41 2.50 -22.26 8.04
N GLN A 42 3.08 -21.76 6.94
CA GLN A 42 4.30 -20.95 6.98
C GLN A 42 4.05 -19.63 7.71
N MET A 43 2.88 -19.01 7.50
CA MET A 43 2.51 -17.80 8.22
C MET A 43 2.29 -18.05 9.71
N GLN A 44 1.62 -19.14 10.08
CA GLN A 44 1.47 -19.51 11.49
C GLN A 44 2.83 -19.75 12.14
N GLN A 45 3.78 -20.40 11.45
CA GLN A 45 5.13 -20.60 11.96
C GLN A 45 5.88 -19.28 12.16
N ARG A 46 5.85 -18.36 11.19
CA ARG A 46 6.47 -17.03 11.31
C ARG A 46 5.83 -16.21 12.43
N TRP A 47 4.51 -16.32 12.59
CA TRP A 47 3.80 -15.69 13.71
C TRP A 47 4.28 -16.22 15.06
N GLN A 48 4.40 -17.54 15.21
CA GLN A 48 4.94 -18.15 16.43
C GLN A 48 6.39 -17.73 16.70
N GLU A 49 7.21 -17.59 15.66
CA GLU A 49 8.59 -17.10 15.81
C GLU A 49 8.62 -15.66 16.30
N LEU A 50 7.79 -14.78 15.71
CA LEU A 50 7.66 -13.39 16.15
C LEU A 50 7.29 -13.34 17.64
N GLN A 51 6.31 -14.13 18.08
CA GLN A 51 5.88 -14.17 19.48
C GLN A 51 7.00 -14.59 20.45
N ARG A 52 8.02 -15.32 19.98
CA ARG A 52 9.16 -15.81 20.79
C ARG A 52 10.34 -14.85 20.85
N ARG A 53 10.38 -13.80 20.01
CA ARG A 53 11.51 -12.86 20.02
C ARG A 53 11.54 -12.08 21.34
N LYS A 54 12.75 -11.87 21.85
CA LYS A 54 13.00 -11.18 23.12
C LYS A 54 13.38 -9.70 22.95
N THR A 55 13.74 -9.29 21.73
CA THR A 55 14.05 -7.88 21.37
C THR A 55 12.88 -6.96 21.67
N TYR A 56 11.66 -7.42 21.41
CA TYR A 56 10.42 -6.79 21.85
C TYR A 56 9.42 -7.90 22.19
N PRO A 57 8.60 -7.78 23.25
CA PRO A 57 7.72 -8.87 23.69
C PRO A 57 6.48 -8.97 22.79
N TRP A 58 6.66 -9.36 21.53
CA TRP A 58 5.59 -9.42 20.52
C TRP A 58 4.43 -10.34 20.92
N GLY A 59 4.72 -11.41 21.68
CA GLY A 59 3.70 -12.28 22.26
C GLY A 59 2.71 -11.53 23.15
N LYS A 60 3.13 -10.43 23.78
CA LYS A 60 2.25 -9.52 24.55
C LYS A 60 1.62 -8.44 23.69
N ALA A 61 2.32 -7.98 22.64
CA ALA A 61 1.82 -6.94 21.75
C ALA A 61 0.64 -7.42 20.87
N GLN A 62 0.50 -8.73 20.61
CA GLN A 62 -0.63 -9.31 19.86
C GLN A 62 -0.88 -8.66 18.49
N VAL A 63 0.17 -8.39 17.71
CA VAL A 63 0.11 -7.59 16.47
C VAL A 63 -0.53 -8.30 15.25
N TYR A 64 -0.88 -9.59 15.33
CA TYR A 64 -1.60 -10.34 14.29
C TYR A 64 -2.99 -10.71 14.78
N LYS A 65 -3.97 -10.56 13.88
CA LYS A 65 -5.38 -10.80 14.18
C LYS A 65 -5.91 -12.03 13.47
N SER A 66 -5.81 -12.10 12.15
CA SER A 66 -6.40 -13.19 11.37
C SER A 66 -5.78 -13.37 9.98
N LEU A 67 -6.02 -14.55 9.42
CA LEU A 67 -5.79 -14.90 8.02
C LEU A 67 -7.11 -15.50 7.50
N GLN A 68 -7.74 -14.85 6.53
CA GLN A 68 -9.03 -15.27 5.97
C GLN A 68 -9.11 -14.92 4.49
N GLY A 69 -9.43 -15.91 3.64
CA GLY A 69 -9.47 -15.72 2.19
C GLY A 69 -8.10 -15.31 1.64
N ASP A 70 -8.00 -14.20 0.93
CA ASP A 70 -6.75 -13.66 0.40
C ASP A 70 -6.16 -12.52 1.27
N ARG A 71 -6.56 -12.45 2.55
CA ARG A 71 -6.27 -11.31 3.43
C ARG A 71 -5.60 -11.73 4.72
N ILE A 72 -4.47 -11.08 5.01
CA ILE A 72 -3.82 -11.05 6.32
C ILE A 72 -4.30 -9.79 7.05
N THR A 73 -4.78 -9.92 8.27
CA THR A 73 -5.19 -8.78 9.10
C THR A 73 -4.29 -8.67 10.33
N LEU A 74 -3.66 -7.51 10.49
CA LEU A 74 -2.91 -7.14 11.69
C LEU A 74 -3.85 -6.59 12.75
N ALA A 75 -3.47 -6.69 14.03
CA ALA A 75 -4.27 -6.16 15.14
C ALA A 75 -4.04 -4.65 15.33
N SER A 76 -4.90 -3.98 16.11
CA SER A 76 -4.80 -2.54 16.36
C SER A 76 -3.53 -2.13 17.09
N SER A 77 -2.93 -3.06 17.83
CA SER A 77 -1.63 -2.88 18.46
C SER A 77 -0.49 -2.69 17.44
N PHE A 78 -0.64 -3.15 16.19
CA PHE A 78 0.32 -2.88 15.13
C PHE A 78 0.40 -1.39 14.78
N ASP A 79 -0.75 -0.69 14.76
CA ASP A 79 -0.80 0.73 14.39
C ASP A 79 -0.06 1.61 15.41
N GLN A 80 -0.01 1.17 16.67
CA GLN A 80 0.67 1.84 17.78
C GLN A 80 2.18 1.61 17.84
N LEU A 81 2.73 0.73 16.99
CA LEU A 81 4.16 0.45 16.93
C LEU A 81 4.92 1.63 16.32
N ARG A 82 6.19 1.78 16.73
CA ARG A 82 7.17 2.66 16.07
C ARG A 82 7.57 2.08 14.71
N ASP A 83 8.20 2.86 13.85
CA ASP A 83 8.46 2.42 12.47
C ASP A 83 9.43 1.25 12.37
N SER A 84 10.50 1.24 13.18
CA SER A 84 11.42 0.10 13.24
C SER A 84 10.71 -1.18 13.68
N GLN A 85 9.73 -1.06 14.59
CA GLN A 85 8.89 -2.14 15.06
C GLN A 85 7.90 -2.61 13.98
N LYS A 86 7.26 -1.68 13.26
CA LYS A 86 6.40 -1.99 12.11
C LYS A 86 7.19 -2.72 11.04
N GLN A 87 8.37 -2.23 10.69
CA GLN A 87 9.27 -2.87 9.73
C GLN A 87 9.72 -4.25 10.21
N GLU A 88 10.06 -4.43 11.48
CA GLU A 88 10.42 -5.74 12.03
C GLU A 88 9.26 -6.75 11.91
N VAL A 89 8.03 -6.35 12.26
CA VAL A 89 6.83 -7.19 12.08
C VAL A 89 6.61 -7.52 10.60
N LEU A 90 6.67 -6.53 9.72
CA LEU A 90 6.48 -6.72 8.28
C LEU A 90 7.56 -7.64 7.69
N ASN A 91 8.81 -7.53 8.14
CA ASN A 91 9.93 -8.35 7.67
C ASN A 91 9.87 -9.78 8.21
N LEU A 92 9.61 -9.97 9.50
CA LEU A 92 9.57 -11.31 10.15
C LEU A 92 8.38 -12.15 9.69
N LEU A 93 7.23 -11.51 9.52
CA LEU A 93 6.08 -12.14 8.89
C LEU A 93 6.25 -12.29 7.37
N GLN A 94 7.37 -11.79 6.83
CA GLN A 94 7.69 -11.73 5.40
C GLN A 94 6.51 -11.18 4.60
N LEU A 95 5.81 -10.19 5.15
CA LEU A 95 4.65 -9.54 4.54
C LEU A 95 5.02 -8.70 3.31
N GLY A 96 6.31 -8.43 3.15
CA GLY A 96 6.90 -7.92 1.91
C GLY A 96 7.01 -8.96 0.79
N ASN A 97 6.97 -10.26 1.10
CA ASN A 97 7.06 -11.37 0.12
C ASN A 97 5.86 -12.34 0.23
N ASN A 98 4.91 -12.07 1.12
CA ASN A 98 3.75 -12.92 1.32
C ASN A 98 2.83 -12.73 0.11
N PRO A 99 2.35 -13.78 -0.55
CA PRO A 99 1.54 -13.68 -1.77
C PRO A 99 0.16 -13.04 -1.55
N HIS A 100 -0.26 -12.79 -0.31
CA HIS A 100 -1.55 -12.16 0.02
C HIS A 100 -1.45 -10.70 0.44
N SER A 101 -2.56 -9.98 0.32
CA SER A 101 -2.66 -8.59 0.76
C SER A 101 -2.73 -8.50 2.28
N VAL A 102 -2.14 -7.45 2.83
CA VAL A 102 -2.07 -7.21 4.29
C VAL A 102 -2.87 -5.97 4.63
N TYR A 103 -3.71 -6.08 5.64
CA TYR A 103 -4.59 -5.04 6.11
C TYR A 103 -4.33 -4.75 7.60
N ALA A 104 -4.47 -3.49 7.98
CA ALA A 104 -4.56 -3.08 9.37
C ALA A 104 -5.91 -3.53 9.96
N SER A 105 -6.01 -3.50 11.29
CA SER A 105 -7.21 -3.95 12.02
C SER A 105 -8.47 -3.16 11.69
N ASP A 106 -8.28 -1.94 11.22
CA ASP A 106 -9.30 -0.98 10.82
C ASP A 106 -9.75 -1.16 9.35
N GLY A 107 -9.09 -2.04 8.60
CA GLY A 107 -9.37 -2.33 7.20
C GLY A 107 -8.47 -1.60 6.20
N ARG A 108 -7.53 -0.74 6.65
CA ARG A 108 -6.59 -0.05 5.75
C ARG A 108 -5.60 -1.02 5.12
N LEU A 109 -5.40 -0.92 3.81
CA LEU A 109 -4.39 -1.70 3.09
C LEU A 109 -2.97 -1.25 3.49
N LEU A 110 -2.14 -2.19 3.94
CA LEU A 110 -0.77 -1.97 4.41
C LEU A 110 0.28 -2.53 3.43
N SER A 111 -0.02 -3.64 2.77
CA SER A 111 0.83 -4.25 1.74
C SER A 111 -0.07 -4.83 0.66
N ALA A 112 0.20 -4.51 -0.61
CA ALA A 112 -0.58 -5.07 -1.71
C ALA A 112 0.25 -5.83 -2.71
N VAL A 113 -0.48 -6.62 -3.49
CA VAL A 113 0.01 -7.49 -4.53
C VAL A 113 0.01 -6.77 -5.86
N TYR A 114 1.19 -6.55 -6.44
CA TYR A 114 1.29 -6.13 -7.83
C TYR A 114 1.45 -7.34 -8.75
N ASP A 115 2.40 -8.20 -8.42
CA ASP A 115 2.55 -9.52 -9.01
C ASP A 115 3.04 -10.50 -7.92
N ALA A 116 3.42 -11.70 -8.32
CA ALA A 116 3.87 -12.74 -7.39
C ALA A 116 5.19 -12.43 -6.66
N CYS A 117 5.94 -11.41 -7.07
CA CYS A 117 7.21 -10.98 -6.50
C CYS A 117 7.24 -9.51 -6.09
N THR A 118 6.41 -8.67 -6.70
CA THR A 118 6.40 -7.22 -6.49
C THR A 118 5.30 -6.86 -5.51
N ARG A 119 5.70 -6.13 -4.47
CA ARG A 119 4.83 -5.67 -3.39
C ARG A 119 5.03 -4.18 -3.13
N PHE A 120 3.96 -3.52 -2.72
CA PHE A 120 3.98 -2.11 -2.34
C PHE A 120 3.51 -1.95 -0.89
N PHE A 121 4.37 -1.38 -0.05
CA PHE A 121 4.00 -0.97 1.30
C PHE A 121 3.26 0.36 1.25
N MET A 122 2.13 0.41 1.92
CA MET A 122 1.22 1.55 1.97
C MET A 122 1.12 2.03 3.40
N LEU A 123 2.16 2.69 3.88
CA LEU A 123 2.19 3.23 5.24
C LEU A 123 1.47 4.57 5.34
N THR A 124 1.33 5.26 4.21
CA THR A 124 0.66 6.55 4.07
C THR A 124 -0.60 6.46 3.23
N GLU A 125 -1.47 7.43 3.41
CA GLU A 125 -2.70 7.58 2.66
C GLU A 125 -2.43 8.03 1.22
N LYS A 126 -1.36 8.80 0.98
CA LYS A 126 -0.85 9.04 -0.38
C LYS A 126 -0.53 7.72 -1.09
N ALA A 127 0.19 6.81 -0.43
CA ALA A 127 0.55 5.52 -1.03
C ALA A 127 -0.69 4.67 -1.32
N ARG A 128 -1.67 4.60 -0.39
CA ARG A 128 -2.96 3.92 -0.62
C ARG A 128 -3.73 4.52 -1.78
N TYR A 129 -3.87 5.85 -1.81
CA TYR A 129 -4.54 6.56 -2.90
C TYR A 129 -3.90 6.24 -4.25
N SER A 130 -2.57 6.37 -4.36
CA SER A 130 -1.84 6.06 -5.60
C SER A 130 -1.99 4.61 -6.01
N TRP A 131 -1.99 3.68 -5.06
CA TRP A 131 -2.24 2.27 -5.33
C TRP A 131 -3.64 2.05 -5.89
N TYR A 132 -4.68 2.54 -5.21
CA TYR A 132 -6.06 2.35 -5.66
C TYR A 132 -6.34 3.02 -7.00
N TYR A 133 -5.78 4.21 -7.23
CA TYR A 133 -5.88 4.89 -8.51
C TYR A 133 -5.31 4.05 -9.66
N ASN A 134 -4.16 3.41 -9.45
CA ASN A 134 -3.49 2.65 -10.52
C ASN A 134 -4.01 1.21 -10.68
N SER A 135 -4.36 0.54 -9.59
CA SER A 135 -4.76 -0.88 -9.60
C SER A 135 -6.26 -1.05 -9.80
N ILE A 136 -7.07 -0.30 -9.05
CA ILE A 136 -8.54 -0.37 -9.09
C ILE A 136 -9.08 0.64 -10.08
N GLY A 137 -8.55 1.87 -10.13
CA GLY A 137 -9.04 2.92 -11.02
C GLY A 137 -9.03 2.54 -12.51
N ARG A 138 -8.13 1.63 -12.92
CA ARG A 138 -8.10 1.07 -14.29
C ARG A 138 -9.19 0.04 -14.56
N SER A 139 -9.70 -0.63 -13.54
CA SER A 139 -10.74 -1.66 -13.63
C SER A 139 -12.12 -1.17 -13.21
N LEU A 140 -12.22 0.04 -12.63
CA LEU A 140 -13.51 0.68 -12.39
C LEU A 140 -14.21 0.94 -13.72
N PRO A 141 -15.50 0.60 -13.85
CA PRO A 141 -16.25 0.94 -15.04
C PRO A 141 -16.28 2.46 -15.23
N ASN A 142 -16.31 2.92 -16.49
CA ASN A 142 -16.17 4.34 -16.86
C ASN A 142 -17.19 5.29 -16.18
N ASN A 143 -18.25 4.75 -15.58
CA ASN A 143 -19.27 5.47 -14.83
C ASN A 143 -18.94 5.68 -13.34
N PHE A 144 -17.81 5.17 -12.83
CA PHE A 144 -17.41 5.42 -11.45
C PHE A 144 -16.86 6.85 -11.29
N PRO A 145 -17.33 7.64 -10.32
CA PRO A 145 -16.86 9.02 -10.15
C PRO A 145 -15.37 9.03 -9.77
N GLN A 146 -14.57 9.89 -10.42
CA GLN A 146 -13.17 10.12 -10.00
C GLN A 146 -13.09 10.54 -8.52
N GLU A 147 -14.14 11.16 -8.00
CA GLU A 147 -14.29 11.53 -6.59
C GLU A 147 -14.27 10.34 -5.64
N ALA A 148 -14.70 9.16 -6.07
CA ALA A 148 -14.67 7.98 -5.22
C ALA A 148 -13.22 7.66 -4.81
N LEU A 149 -12.25 7.89 -5.70
CA LEU A 149 -10.81 7.73 -5.44
C LEU A 149 -10.31 8.67 -4.33
N ARG A 150 -10.96 9.81 -4.08
CA ARG A 150 -10.57 10.79 -3.04
C ARG A 150 -11.04 10.45 -1.63
N ASN A 151 -11.37 9.18 -1.37
CA ASN A 151 -11.85 8.67 -0.08
C ASN A 151 -13.13 9.35 0.47
N ALA A 152 -13.85 10.11 -0.36
CA ALA A 152 -15.08 10.78 0.04
C ALA A 152 -16.32 9.91 -0.20
N GLY A 153 -17.38 10.13 0.57
CA GLY A 153 -18.61 9.35 0.52
C GLY A 153 -18.39 7.92 1.03
N ASN A 154 -18.75 6.93 0.21
CA ASN A 154 -18.67 5.50 0.55
C ASN A 154 -17.92 4.70 -0.53
N PRO A 155 -16.59 4.88 -0.71
CA PRO A 155 -15.81 4.10 -1.66
C PRO A 155 -15.89 2.59 -1.37
N SER A 156 -16.19 1.78 -2.39
CA SER A 156 -16.41 0.34 -2.24
C SER A 156 -15.15 -0.47 -1.90
N TRP A 157 -13.96 0.08 -2.16
CA TRP A 157 -12.67 -0.56 -1.89
C TRP A 157 -12.11 -0.27 -0.49
N ARG A 158 -12.87 0.43 0.36
CA ARG A 158 -12.47 0.73 1.75
C ARG A 158 -13.58 0.42 2.74
N GLN A 159 -13.19 0.20 3.97
CA GLN A 159 -14.14 0.25 5.07
C GLN A 159 -14.41 1.72 5.43
N VAL A 160 -15.69 2.11 5.40
CA VAL A 160 -16.10 3.48 5.72
C VAL A 160 -16.86 3.45 7.03
N ARG A 161 -16.23 3.99 8.08
CA ARG A 161 -16.84 4.13 9.41
C ARG A 161 -17.26 5.57 9.66
N VAL A 162 -16.50 6.53 9.13
CA VAL A 162 -16.77 7.95 9.23
C VAL A 162 -16.78 8.55 7.83
N PRO A 163 -17.95 8.65 7.18
CA PRO A 163 -18.03 9.23 5.85
C PRO A 163 -17.83 10.75 5.90
N ILE A 164 -17.25 11.30 4.84
CA ILE A 164 -17.18 12.74 4.59
C ILE A 164 -17.86 13.05 3.26
N SER A 165 -18.59 14.16 3.16
CA SER A 165 -19.16 14.56 1.87
C SER A 165 -18.07 14.99 0.90
N GLN A 166 -18.28 14.73 -0.40
CA GLN A 166 -17.32 15.11 -1.45
C GLN A 166 -17.02 16.60 -1.46
N THR A 167 -18.05 17.44 -1.26
CA THR A 167 -17.90 18.90 -1.18
C THR A 167 -16.99 19.29 -0.02
N ARG A 168 -17.16 18.64 1.14
CA ARG A 168 -16.39 18.96 2.34
C ARG A 168 -14.94 18.49 2.24
N GLU A 169 -14.70 17.25 1.82
CA GLU A 169 -13.34 16.75 1.55
C GLU A 169 -12.61 17.68 0.58
N ARG A 170 -13.26 18.00 -0.55
CA ARG A 170 -12.71 18.87 -1.58
C ARG A 170 -12.39 20.26 -1.03
N SER A 171 -13.28 20.83 -0.22
CA SER A 171 -13.07 22.16 0.38
C SER A 171 -11.80 22.19 1.25
N ILE A 172 -11.58 21.17 2.08
CA ILE A 172 -10.43 21.09 2.98
C ILE A 172 -9.13 20.84 2.20
N ARG A 173 -9.17 19.94 1.21
CA ARG A 173 -8.02 19.70 0.32
C ARG A 173 -7.66 20.95 -0.47
N ASN A 174 -8.64 21.71 -0.94
CA ASN A 174 -8.39 22.98 -1.64
C ASN A 174 -7.78 24.02 -0.69
N LEU A 175 -8.29 24.16 0.54
CA LEU A 175 -7.69 25.03 1.56
C LEU A 175 -6.22 24.66 1.80
N PHE A 176 -5.94 23.36 2.00
CA PHE A 176 -4.58 22.88 2.16
C PHE A 176 -3.69 23.24 0.97
N TRP A 177 -4.12 22.99 -0.27
CA TRP A 177 -3.29 23.29 -1.44
C TRP A 177 -3.14 24.78 -1.75
N ASN A 178 -4.12 25.61 -1.37
CA ASN A 178 -3.99 27.06 -1.47
C ASN A 178 -2.87 27.57 -0.55
N GLU A 179 -2.79 27.05 0.67
CA GLU A 179 -1.75 27.45 1.62
C GLU A 179 -0.40 26.81 1.30
N MET A 180 -0.39 25.52 1.01
CA MET A 180 0.85 24.76 0.85
C MET A 180 1.47 24.92 -0.54
N GLY A 181 0.67 25.12 -1.57
CA GLY A 181 1.08 25.16 -2.97
C GLY A 181 1.16 23.76 -3.59
N TYR A 182 0.44 23.56 -4.70
CA TYR A 182 0.34 22.25 -5.37
C TYR A 182 1.67 21.73 -5.94
N SER A 183 2.64 22.61 -6.18
CA SER A 183 4.00 22.23 -6.60
C SER A 183 4.70 21.28 -5.62
N GLN A 184 4.30 21.28 -4.35
CA GLN A 184 4.83 20.38 -3.32
C GLN A 184 4.25 18.95 -3.39
N ALA A 185 3.24 18.69 -4.22
CA ALA A 185 2.69 17.33 -4.36
C ALA A 185 3.75 16.31 -4.78
N ASN A 186 4.67 16.72 -5.68
CA ASN A 186 5.74 15.87 -6.18
C ASN A 186 6.87 15.65 -5.16
N SER A 187 7.04 16.53 -4.17
CA SER A 187 8.09 16.38 -3.15
C SER A 187 7.69 15.43 -2.02
N GLY A 188 6.43 15.00 -1.95
CA GLY A 188 5.94 14.12 -0.90
C GLY A 188 4.69 14.65 -0.20
N LEU A 189 4.43 15.96 -0.29
CA LEU A 189 3.30 16.57 0.39
C LEU A 189 1.96 16.03 -0.13
N TRP A 190 1.02 15.76 0.77
CA TRP A 190 -0.32 15.27 0.43
C TRP A 190 -1.29 15.49 1.57
N ILE A 191 -2.59 15.54 1.27
CA ILE A 191 -3.66 15.48 2.27
C ILE A 191 -4.80 14.63 1.72
N ALA A 192 -5.37 13.77 2.56
CA ALA A 192 -6.54 12.98 2.23
C ALA A 192 -7.33 12.58 3.48
N TRP A 193 -8.62 12.32 3.29
CA TRP A 193 -9.48 11.77 4.34
C TRP A 193 -9.19 10.29 4.59
N VAL A 194 -9.20 9.89 5.87
CA VAL A 194 -9.11 8.48 6.31
C VAL A 194 -10.49 8.05 6.84
N PRO A 195 -11.30 7.36 6.02
CA PRO A 195 -12.69 7.04 6.35
C PRO A 195 -12.86 5.95 7.40
N GLU A 196 -11.82 5.19 7.73
CA GLU A 196 -11.84 4.16 8.77
C GLU A 196 -11.92 4.76 10.18
N HIS A 197 -11.39 5.98 10.36
CA HIS A 197 -11.20 6.59 11.68
C HIS A 197 -11.65 8.04 11.79
N GLY A 198 -11.91 8.71 10.67
CA GLY A 198 -12.48 10.04 10.69
C GLY A 198 -11.48 11.17 10.96
N TYR A 199 -10.36 11.17 10.24
CA TYR A 199 -9.36 12.25 10.31
C TYR A 199 -8.78 12.56 8.93
N PHE A 200 -8.17 13.73 8.78
CA PHE A 200 -7.34 14.04 7.63
C PHE A 200 -5.90 13.61 7.88
N GLU A 201 -5.37 12.77 7.00
CA GLU A 201 -3.96 12.43 6.99
C GLU A 201 -3.20 13.43 6.13
N ILE A 202 -2.17 14.05 6.68
CA ILE A 202 -1.24 14.92 5.95
C ILE A 202 0.08 14.17 5.83
N ASN A 203 0.49 13.86 4.61
CA ASN A 203 1.81 13.31 4.36
C ASN A 203 2.79 14.44 4.06
N VAL A 204 3.97 14.37 4.66
CA VAL A 204 5.06 15.33 4.45
C VAL A 204 6.34 14.59 4.04
N PRO A 205 7.26 15.21 3.29
CA PRO A 205 8.56 14.61 2.96
C PRO A 205 9.34 14.21 4.23
N ASN A 206 10.23 13.22 4.12
CA ASN A 206 11.14 12.89 5.23
C ASN A 206 12.02 14.11 5.59
N GLY A 207 12.15 14.41 6.89
CA GLY A 207 12.87 15.59 7.38
C GLY A 207 12.13 16.92 7.21
N TYR A 208 10.86 16.90 6.81
CA TYR A 208 10.06 18.11 6.68
C TYR A 208 9.83 18.81 8.02
N SER A 209 10.03 20.13 8.06
CA SER A 209 9.72 20.92 9.25
C SER A 209 8.21 21.10 9.37
N VAL A 210 7.61 20.43 10.37
CA VAL A 210 6.17 20.53 10.68
C VAL A 210 5.72 21.98 10.93
N GLN A 211 6.63 22.88 11.32
CA GLN A 211 6.35 24.31 11.46
C GLN A 211 5.88 24.95 10.14
N GLN A 212 6.31 24.42 8.98
CA GLN A 212 5.84 24.91 7.69
C GLN A 212 4.33 24.68 7.46
N LEU A 213 3.69 23.78 8.23
CA LEU A 213 2.25 23.61 8.20
C LEU A 213 1.50 24.72 8.95
N GLN A 214 2.18 25.64 9.66
CA GLN A 214 1.51 26.73 10.41
C GLN A 214 0.57 27.58 9.56
N LYS A 215 0.93 27.83 8.29
CA LYS A 215 0.05 28.54 7.34
C LYS A 215 -1.27 27.81 7.11
N PHE A 216 -1.22 26.49 6.94
CA PHE A 216 -2.42 25.67 6.87
C PHE A 216 -3.16 25.64 8.20
N TRP A 217 -2.45 25.49 9.32
CA TRP A 217 -3.05 25.48 10.65
C TRP A 217 -3.77 26.77 11.03
N ALA A 218 -3.43 27.91 10.43
CA ALA A 218 -4.16 29.16 10.63
C ALA A 218 -5.59 29.11 10.07
N VAL A 219 -5.83 28.32 9.01
CA VAL A 219 -7.11 28.26 8.29
C VAL A 219 -7.80 26.89 8.35
N ALA A 220 -7.14 25.88 8.91
CA ALA A 220 -7.66 24.52 9.01
C ALA A 220 -8.96 24.48 9.84
N PRO A 221 -10.05 23.90 9.31
CA PRO A 221 -11.28 23.73 10.07
C PRO A 221 -11.05 22.91 11.34
N ARG A 222 -11.40 23.50 12.48
CA ARG A 222 -11.08 22.94 13.81
C ARG A 222 -11.92 21.70 14.17
N ASN A 223 -13.08 21.52 13.55
CA ASN A 223 -13.99 20.40 13.79
C ASN A 223 -13.49 19.05 13.19
N TYR A 224 -12.22 18.96 12.81
CA TYR A 224 -11.58 17.75 12.30
C TYR A 224 -10.25 17.52 13.01
N ARG A 225 -9.94 16.24 13.21
CA ARG A 225 -8.61 15.77 13.61
C ARG A 225 -7.70 15.66 12.38
N TYR A 226 -6.42 15.97 12.56
CA TYR A 226 -5.39 15.85 11.53
C TYR A 226 -4.22 15.04 12.06
N ILE A 227 -3.77 14.04 11.31
CA ILE A 227 -2.56 13.27 11.63
C ILE A 227 -1.51 13.56 10.57
N VAL A 228 -0.34 14.02 11.01
CA VAL A 228 0.80 14.30 10.13
C VAL A 228 1.76 13.12 10.17
N LEU A 229 2.10 12.59 9.00
CA LEU A 229 3.08 11.53 8.85
C LEU A 229 4.15 11.91 7.84
N SER A 230 5.39 11.49 8.05
CA SER A 230 6.38 11.51 6.99
C SER A 230 6.09 10.46 5.91
N THR A 231 6.73 10.59 4.75
CA THR A 231 6.58 9.67 3.62
C THR A 231 6.91 8.21 3.94
N ASP A 232 7.71 7.97 4.98
CA ASP A 232 8.02 6.62 5.50
C ASP A 232 6.97 6.05 6.47
N GLY A 233 5.92 6.82 6.82
CA GLY A 233 4.87 6.39 7.74
C GLY A 233 5.08 6.75 9.21
N THR A 234 6.16 7.45 9.56
CA THR A 234 6.38 7.94 10.93
C THR A 234 5.34 9.00 11.28
N ILE A 235 4.64 8.84 12.41
CA ILE A 235 3.73 9.89 12.92
C ILE A 235 4.58 11.03 13.51
N LEU A 236 4.37 12.24 13.00
CA LEU A 236 5.09 13.44 13.44
C LEU A 236 4.24 14.33 14.34
N MET A 237 2.92 14.36 14.11
CA MET A 237 1.99 15.21 14.85
C MET A 237 0.58 14.61 14.80
N ASP A 238 -0.16 14.78 15.90
CA ASP A 238 -1.60 14.54 15.99
C ASP A 238 -2.25 15.82 16.48
N ALA A 239 -2.96 16.50 15.57
CA ALA A 239 -3.63 17.76 15.85
C ALA A 239 -5.13 17.50 16.01
N ASN A 240 -5.58 17.52 17.26
CA ASN A 240 -6.98 17.53 17.62
C ASN A 240 -7.31 18.88 18.26
N PHE A 241 -8.30 19.59 17.72
CA PHE A 241 -8.68 20.92 18.22
C PHE A 241 -9.90 20.88 19.15
N ASP A 242 -10.52 19.70 19.32
CA ASP A 242 -11.66 19.46 20.22
C ASP A 242 -11.22 19.05 21.64
N THR A 243 -9.93 19.14 21.94
CA THR A 243 -9.30 18.88 23.26
C THR A 243 -8.44 20.06 23.67
#